data_AF-W1J6F8-F1
#
_entry.id   AF-W1J6F8-F1
#
_cell.length_a   1.000
_cell.length_b   1.000
_cell.length_c   1.000
_cell.angle_alpha   90.00
_cell.angle_beta   90.00
_cell.angle_gamma   90.00
#
_symmetry.space_group_name_H-M   'P 1'
#
loop_
_entity.id
_entity.type
_entity.pdbx_description
1 polymer ?
#
loop_
_entity_poly.entity_id
_entity_poly.type
_entity_poly.pdbx_seq_one_letter_code
_entity_poly.pdbx_strand_id
1 'polypeptide(L)'
;MFKVFKNTLIYPLSQAVPNLTEAELLTLMPHFAFTPCDPHEASRIGWLMNDNRPAMFVHGNNLLLVAVKESKDIPTAIIQEHLNAKRDELASVQDRKLRRSEVAQIKDDVIQALLPRAFPKRNTLQMWIDVDNGLISIDTSSPRTAE
;
A
#
# COMPACT_ATOMS: atom_id res chain seq x y z
N MET A 1 15.69 -10.90 3.64
CA MET A 1 15.82 -12.34 3.30
C MET A 1 14.59 -12.75 2.53
N PHE A 2 14.77 -13.25 1.30
CA PHE A 2 13.68 -13.75 0.46
C PHE A 2 13.05 -15.00 1.08
N LYS A 3 11.75 -15.18 0.85
CA LYS A 3 10.99 -16.32 1.36
C LYS A 3 10.45 -17.12 0.19
N VAL A 4 10.13 -18.39 0.45
CA VAL A 4 9.38 -19.20 -0.53
C VAL A 4 7.96 -18.64 -0.63
N PHE A 5 7.47 -18.50 -1.86
CA PHE A 5 6.10 -18.07 -2.12
C PHE A 5 5.11 -19.03 -1.44
N LYS A 6 4.11 -18.47 -0.76
CA LYS A 6 3.03 -19.26 -0.15
C LYS A 6 1.79 -19.27 -1.02
N ASN A 7 1.57 -18.20 -1.76
CA ASN A 7 0.48 -18.06 -2.72
C ASN A 7 1.04 -17.34 -3.94
N THR A 8 0.39 -17.47 -5.11
CA THR A 8 0.85 -16.75 -6.30
C THR A 8 -0.33 -16.26 -7.10
N LEU A 9 -0.35 -14.95 -7.37
CA LEU A 9 -1.13 -14.37 -8.46
C LEU A 9 -0.17 -14.03 -9.60
N ILE A 10 -0.51 -14.46 -10.81
CA ILE A 10 0.33 -14.32 -12.01
C ILE A 10 -0.40 -13.39 -12.98
N TYR A 11 0.32 -12.38 -13.46
CA TYR A 11 -0.18 -11.37 -14.39
C TYR A 11 0.73 -11.32 -15.62
N PRO A 12 0.16 -11.29 -16.83
CA PRO A 12 0.94 -11.02 -18.03
C PRO A 12 1.34 -9.55 -18.10
N LEU A 13 2.56 -9.29 -18.54
CA LEU A 13 3.02 -7.97 -18.94
C LEU A 13 2.31 -7.57 -20.23
N SER A 14 1.68 -6.40 -20.24
CA SER A 14 0.97 -5.89 -21.42
C SER A 14 1.90 -5.51 -22.56
N GLN A 15 3.17 -5.25 -22.26
CA GLN A 15 4.24 -4.94 -23.20
C GLN A 15 5.53 -5.62 -22.76
N ALA A 16 6.36 -6.03 -23.72
CA ALA A 16 7.71 -6.46 -23.40
C ALA A 16 8.44 -5.32 -22.69
N VAL A 17 9.14 -5.65 -21.60
CA VAL A 17 9.95 -4.67 -20.86
C VAL A 17 11.41 -4.90 -21.27
N PRO A 18 11.89 -4.22 -22.33
CA PRO A 18 13.25 -4.44 -22.80
C PRO A 18 14.25 -3.93 -21.75
N ASN A 19 15.31 -4.71 -21.55
CA ASN A 19 16.55 -4.30 -20.89
C ASN A 19 16.47 -3.88 -19.41
N LEU A 20 15.63 -4.52 -18.59
CA LEU A 20 15.75 -4.39 -17.12
C LEU A 20 17.06 -5.01 -16.61
N THR A 21 18.16 -4.26 -16.70
CA THR A 21 19.45 -4.69 -16.17
C THR A 21 19.56 -4.41 -14.68
N GLU A 22 20.37 -5.20 -13.97
CA GLU A 22 20.66 -4.98 -12.56
C GLU A 22 21.18 -3.56 -12.30
N ALA A 23 22.05 -3.04 -13.18
CA ALA A 23 22.63 -1.71 -13.05
C ALA A 23 21.57 -0.59 -13.15
N GLU A 24 20.61 -0.72 -14.07
CA GLU A 24 19.50 0.22 -14.20
C GLU A 24 18.58 0.16 -12.96
N LEU A 25 18.26 -1.05 -12.49
CA LEU A 25 17.46 -1.24 -11.28
C LEU A 25 18.12 -0.64 -10.04
N LEU A 26 19.44 -0.83 -9.87
CA LEU A 26 20.21 -0.21 -8.79
C LEU A 26 20.14 1.32 -8.82
N THR A 27 20.00 1.91 -10.01
CA THR A 27 19.89 3.37 -10.18
C THR A 27 18.48 3.86 -9.93
N LEU A 28 17.46 3.14 -10.41
CA LEU A 28 16.06 3.58 -10.37
C LEU A 28 15.36 3.27 -9.04
N MET A 29 15.58 2.09 -8.46
CA MET A 29 14.85 1.64 -7.26
C MET A 29 15.00 2.56 -6.04
N PRO A 30 16.17 3.19 -5.76
CA PRO A 30 16.29 4.14 -4.65
C PRO A 30 15.30 5.31 -4.69
N HIS A 31 14.90 5.77 -5.89
CA HIS A 31 13.91 6.84 -6.04
C HIS A 31 12.50 6.44 -5.57
N PHE A 32 12.24 5.14 -5.49
CA PHE A 32 10.97 4.55 -5.05
C PHE A 32 11.16 3.71 -3.78
N ALA A 33 12.22 3.97 -3.01
CA ALA A 33 12.47 3.31 -1.74
C ALA A 33 11.31 3.55 -0.77
N PHE A 34 10.97 2.52 0.01
CA PHE A 34 9.96 2.64 1.03
C PHE A 34 10.38 3.69 2.07
N THR A 35 9.43 4.56 2.41
CA THR A 35 9.49 5.44 3.57
C THR A 35 8.24 5.21 4.42
N PRO A 36 8.29 5.42 5.74
CA PRO A 36 7.10 5.34 6.59
C PRO A 36 6.01 6.33 6.13
N CYS A 37 4.74 5.98 6.38
CA CYS A 37 3.60 6.83 6.05
C CYS A 37 3.60 8.11 6.88
N ASP A 38 3.30 9.22 6.23
CA ASP A 38 3.07 10.50 6.91
C ASP A 38 1.84 10.43 7.82
N PRO A 39 1.71 11.30 8.84
CA PRO A 39 0.61 11.24 9.81
C PRO A 39 -0.79 11.19 9.19
N HIS A 40 -0.99 11.82 8.03
CA HIS A 40 -2.28 11.90 7.32
C HIS A 40 -2.36 10.97 6.10
N GLU A 41 -1.39 10.08 5.91
CA GLU A 41 -1.38 9.11 4.82
C GLU A 41 -1.89 7.76 5.31
N ALA A 42 -2.92 7.23 4.64
CA ALA A 42 -3.55 5.98 5.03
C ALA A 42 -2.72 4.74 4.65
N SER A 43 -1.95 4.82 3.56
CA SER A 43 -1.05 3.74 3.16
C SER A 43 0.03 4.23 2.22
N ARG A 44 1.21 3.63 2.31
CA ARG A 44 2.35 3.85 1.41
C ARG A 44 2.94 2.52 0.98
N ILE A 45 3.44 2.46 -0.24
CA ILE A 45 4.22 1.33 -0.75
C ILE A 45 5.52 1.83 -1.35
N GLY A 46 6.58 1.02 -1.22
CA GLY A 46 7.87 1.29 -1.86
C GLY A 46 8.79 0.08 -1.80
N TRP A 47 9.95 0.16 -2.43
CA TRP A 47 10.91 -0.92 -2.44
C TRP A 47 11.61 -1.09 -1.09
N LEU A 48 11.77 -2.33 -0.65
CA LEU A 48 12.57 -2.64 0.52
C LEU A 48 14.05 -2.38 0.20
N MET A 49 14.73 -1.61 1.04
CA MET A 49 16.16 -1.36 0.95
C MET A 49 16.87 -2.00 2.15
N ASN A 50 18.00 -2.69 1.92
CA ASN A 50 18.92 -3.18 2.93
C ASN A 50 20.26 -2.48 2.71
N ASP A 51 20.76 -1.72 3.69
CA ASP A 51 22.04 -1.00 3.61
C ASP A 51 22.22 -0.19 2.30
N ASN A 52 21.20 0.61 1.96
CA ASN A 52 21.11 1.42 0.73
C ASN A 52 21.11 0.63 -0.59
N ARG A 53 20.89 -0.69 -0.53
CA ARG A 53 20.69 -1.53 -1.73
C ARG A 53 19.27 -2.09 -1.76
N PRO A 54 18.60 -2.11 -2.92
CA PRO A 54 17.30 -2.73 -3.00
C PRO A 54 17.39 -4.22 -2.65
N ALA A 55 16.36 -4.72 -1.95
CA ALA A 55 16.18 -6.13 -1.69
C ALA A 55 15.74 -6.83 -2.98
N MET A 56 16.71 -7.06 -3.87
CA MET A 56 16.52 -7.74 -5.14
C MET A 56 17.52 -8.87 -5.37
N PHE A 57 17.14 -9.79 -6.23
CA PHE A 57 18.01 -10.84 -6.74
C PHE A 57 17.77 -10.95 -8.25
N VAL A 58 18.86 -10.95 -9.02
CA VAL A 58 18.84 -11.01 -10.48
C VAL A 58 19.55 -12.28 -10.92
N HIS A 59 18.91 -13.06 -11.79
CA HIS A 59 19.52 -14.24 -12.40
C HIS A 59 19.08 -14.37 -13.87
N GLY A 60 20.00 -14.06 -14.79
CA GLY A 60 19.64 -13.91 -16.21
C GLY A 60 18.57 -12.84 -16.37
N ASN A 61 17.48 -13.19 -17.07
CA ASN A 61 16.33 -12.32 -17.32
C ASN A 61 15.22 -12.43 -16.24
N ASN A 62 15.55 -13.00 -15.07
CA ASN A 62 14.62 -13.17 -13.95
C ASN A 62 14.98 -12.23 -12.80
N LEU A 63 13.97 -11.55 -12.28
CA LEU A 63 14.13 -10.57 -11.20
C LEU A 63 13.23 -10.95 -10.03
N LEU A 64 13.80 -11.05 -8.84
CA LEU A 64 13.05 -11.20 -7.60
C LEU A 64 13.18 -9.90 -6.81
N LEU A 65 12.08 -9.22 -6.54
CA LEU A 65 12.03 -7.94 -5.84
C LEU A 65 11.16 -8.05 -4.58
N VAL A 66 11.40 -7.19 -3.60
CA VAL A 66 10.55 -7.06 -2.41
C VAL A 66 10.07 -5.63 -2.25
N ALA A 67 8.76 -5.45 -2.23
CA ALA A 67 8.11 -4.21 -1.82
C ALA A 67 7.67 -4.28 -0.35
N VAL A 68 7.58 -3.13 0.30
CA VAL A 68 6.98 -2.95 1.62
C VAL A 68 5.74 -2.09 1.47
N LYS A 69 4.62 -2.57 1.99
CA LYS A 69 3.38 -1.82 2.13
C LYS A 69 3.14 -1.53 3.60
N GLU A 70 2.96 -0.26 3.94
CA GLU A 70 2.49 0.17 5.25
C GLU A 70 1.05 0.67 5.13
N SER A 71 0.17 0.24 6.03
CA SER A 71 -1.21 0.71 6.14
C SER A 71 -1.53 1.18 7.55
N LYS A 72 -2.30 2.26 7.66
CA LYS A 72 -2.87 2.78 8.90
C LYS A 72 -4.35 2.45 8.93
N ASP A 73 -4.64 1.22 9.32
CA ASP A 73 -6.01 0.71 9.34
C ASP A 73 -6.74 1.20 10.59
N ILE A 74 -7.78 2.02 10.39
CA ILE A 74 -8.67 2.46 11.47
C ILE A 74 -9.89 1.53 11.48
N PRO A 75 -10.14 0.80 12.59
CA PRO A 75 -11.32 -0.06 12.69
C PRO A 75 -12.62 0.72 12.42
N THR A 76 -13.52 0.13 11.62
CA THR A 76 -14.81 0.74 11.26
C THR A 76 -15.64 1.15 12.48
N ALA A 77 -15.58 0.37 13.56
CA ALA A 77 -16.27 0.68 14.80
C ALA A 77 -15.82 2.03 15.40
N ILE A 78 -14.51 2.31 15.39
CA ILE A 78 -13.95 3.56 15.91
C ILE A 78 -14.38 4.75 15.02
N ILE A 79 -14.34 4.57 13.69
CA ILE A 79 -14.81 5.61 12.76
C ILE A 79 -16.29 5.93 13.03
N GLN A 80 -17.11 4.89 13.21
CA GLN A 80 -18.56 5.07 13.41
C GLN A 80 -18.89 5.75 14.74
N GLU A 81 -18.16 5.43 15.81
CA GLU A 81 -18.29 6.07 17.12
C GLU A 81 -18.04 7.58 17.02
N HIS A 82 -16.89 7.98 16.47
CA HIS A 82 -16.54 9.40 16.29
C HIS A 82 -17.46 10.14 15.33
N LEU A 83 -17.91 9.46 14.26
CA LEU A 83 -18.86 10.01 13.30
C LEU A 83 -20.22 10.30 13.97
N ASN A 84 -20.75 9.35 14.73
CA ASN A 84 -22.02 9.51 15.43
C ASN A 84 -21.93 10.66 16.46
N ALA A 85 -20.86 10.72 17.24
CA ALA A 85 -20.66 11.79 18.22
C ALA A 85 -20.68 13.18 17.56
N LYS A 86 -19.88 13.40 16.50
CA LYS A 86 -19.87 14.69 15.76
C LYS A 86 -21.20 14.99 15.08
N ARG A 87 -21.86 13.96 14.53
CA ARG A 87 -23.17 14.10 13.87
C ARG A 87 -24.23 14.57 14.86
N ASP A 88 -24.26 13.97 16.05
CA ASP A 88 -25.27 14.27 17.07
C ASP A 88 -25.03 15.66 17.68
N GLU A 89 -23.76 16.04 17.88
CA GLU A 89 -23.36 17.40 18.27
C GLU A 89 -23.89 18.43 17.25
N LEU A 90 -23.55 18.29 15.96
CA LEU A 90 -23.98 19.21 14.90
C LEU A 90 -25.51 19.25 14.70
N ALA A 91 -26.19 18.11 14.81
CA ALA A 91 -27.64 18.04 14.69
C ALA A 91 -28.34 18.79 15.83
N SER A 92 -27.81 18.69 17.05
CA SER A 92 -28.33 19.42 18.21
C SER A 92 -28.17 20.94 18.07
N VAL A 93 -27.03 21.40 17.57
CA VAL A 93 -26.75 22.83 17.35
C VAL A 93 -27.63 23.45 16.26
N GLN A 94 -27.92 22.69 15.19
CA GLN A 94 -28.71 23.20 14.06
C GLN A 94 -30.22 22.90 14.17
N ASP A 95 -30.64 22.19 15.22
CA ASP A 95 -32.00 21.69 15.44
C ASP A 95 -32.62 21.02 14.20
N ARG A 96 -31.80 20.25 13.48
CA ARG A 96 -32.23 19.52 12.28
C ARG A 96 -31.41 18.28 12.02
N LYS A 97 -31.95 17.40 11.16
CA LYS A 97 -31.20 16.29 10.61
C LYS A 97 -30.17 16.77 9.58
N LEU A 98 -28.99 16.17 9.61
CA LEU A 98 -27.94 16.39 8.63
C LEU A 98 -28.24 15.66 7.32
N ARG A 99 -27.87 16.30 6.21
CA ARG A 99 -27.96 15.72 4.86
C ARG A 99 -26.87 14.67 4.68
N ARG A 100 -27.10 13.76 3.73
CA ARG A 100 -26.14 12.68 3.42
C ARG A 100 -24.74 13.20 3.04
N SER A 101 -24.67 14.33 2.33
CA SER A 101 -23.41 14.98 1.96
C SER A 101 -22.64 15.51 3.17
N GLU A 102 -23.33 16.07 4.14
CA GLU A 102 -22.72 16.58 5.38
C GLU A 102 -22.15 15.43 6.20
N VAL A 103 -22.88 14.33 6.32
CA VAL A 103 -22.40 13.12 7.02
C VAL A 103 -21.17 12.53 6.34
N ALA A 104 -21.12 12.55 5.00
CA ALA A 104 -19.94 12.10 4.27
C ALA A 104 -18.71 12.98 4.57
N GLN A 105 -18.88 14.31 4.56
CA GLN A 105 -17.80 15.23 4.92
C GLN A 105 -17.31 15.02 6.36
N ILE A 106 -18.24 14.87 7.32
CA ILE A 106 -17.88 14.61 8.71
C ILE A 106 -17.09 13.31 8.84
N LYS A 107 -17.46 12.28 8.07
CA LYS A 107 -16.73 11.00 8.06
C LYS A 107 -15.30 11.17 7.57
N ASP A 108 -15.09 11.93 6.50
CA ASP A 108 -13.74 12.20 5.97
C ASP A 108 -12.90 13.00 7.00
N ASP A 109 -13.49 14.00 7.64
CA ASP A 109 -12.84 14.78 8.69
C ASP A 109 -12.49 13.92 9.92
N VAL A 110 -13.35 12.96 10.28
CA VAL A 110 -13.08 11.98 11.34
C VAL A 110 -11.89 11.10 10.97
N ILE A 111 -11.85 10.58 9.75
CA ILE A 111 -10.72 9.76 9.28
C ILE A 111 -9.43 10.56 9.33
N GLN A 112 -9.43 11.80 8.81
CA GLN A 112 -8.25 12.67 8.83
C GLN A 112 -7.76 13.00 10.25
N ALA A 113 -8.67 13.17 11.20
CA ALA A 113 -8.32 13.39 12.61
C ALA A 113 -7.79 12.13 13.31
N LEU A 114 -8.20 10.93 12.87
CA LEU A 114 -7.81 9.65 13.47
C LEU A 114 -6.54 9.06 12.85
N LEU A 115 -6.22 9.37 11.59
CA LEU A 115 -5.05 8.83 10.88
C LEU A 115 -3.72 9.02 11.63
N PRO A 116 -3.42 10.18 12.25
CA PRO A 116 -2.20 10.36 13.03
C PRO A 116 -2.08 9.45 14.25
N ARG A 117 -3.21 8.92 14.74
CA ARG A 117 -3.30 8.04 15.91
C ARG A 117 -3.33 6.55 15.55
N ALA A 118 -3.52 6.23 14.27
CA ALA A 118 -3.59 4.87 13.80
C ALA A 118 -2.21 4.22 13.80
N PHE A 119 -2.11 3.00 14.33
CA PHE A 119 -0.87 2.26 14.33
C PHE A 119 -0.54 1.76 12.92
N PRO A 120 0.66 2.03 12.40
CA PRO A 120 1.08 1.53 11.11
C PRO A 120 1.31 0.02 11.17
N LYS A 121 0.78 -0.71 10.19
CA LYS A 121 1.02 -2.12 9.95
C LYS A 121 1.83 -2.29 8.68
N ARG A 122 2.95 -3.00 8.76
CA ARG A 122 3.83 -3.27 7.61
C ARG A 122 3.73 -4.71 7.15
N ASN A 123 3.60 -4.89 5.84
CA ASN A 123 3.70 -6.19 5.17
C ASN A 123 4.71 -6.10 4.03
N THR A 124 5.46 -7.18 3.80
CA THR A 124 6.34 -7.32 2.63
C THR A 124 5.65 -8.11 1.54
N LEU A 125 5.82 -7.68 0.29
CA LEU A 125 5.30 -8.35 -0.90
C LEU A 125 6.48 -8.73 -1.79
N GLN A 126 6.66 -10.03 -2.01
CA GLN A 126 7.68 -10.53 -2.91
C GLN A 126 7.09 -10.67 -4.31
N MET A 127 7.81 -10.18 -5.32
CA MET A 127 7.41 -10.34 -6.72
C MET A 127 8.55 -10.94 -7.52
N TRP A 128 8.20 -11.81 -8.45
CA TRP A 128 9.10 -12.38 -9.43
C TRP A 128 8.67 -11.94 -10.82
N ILE A 129 9.60 -11.35 -11.56
CA ILE A 129 9.41 -10.93 -12.94
C ILE A 129 10.20 -11.89 -13.81
N ASP A 130 9.49 -12.60 -14.67
CA ASP A 130 10.01 -13.45 -15.73
C ASP A 130 9.93 -12.66 -17.03
N VAL A 131 11.04 -12.04 -17.43
CA VAL A 131 11.08 -11.19 -18.61
C VAL A 131 10.98 -12.01 -19.90
N ASP A 132 11.48 -13.25 -19.90
CA ASP A 132 11.46 -14.13 -21.07
C ASP A 132 10.02 -14.54 -21.43
N ASN A 133 9.21 -14.86 -20.43
CA ASN A 133 7.80 -15.21 -20.61
C ASN A 133 6.85 -14.01 -20.50
N GLY A 134 7.35 -12.83 -20.13
CA GLY A 134 6.54 -11.63 -19.97
C GLY A 134 5.54 -11.74 -18.82
N LEU A 135 5.94 -12.31 -17.68
CA LEU A 135 5.06 -12.57 -16.54
C LEU A 135 5.55 -11.87 -15.27
N ILE A 136 4.61 -11.40 -14.46
CA ILE A 136 4.85 -10.99 -13.07
C ILE A 136 4.07 -11.92 -12.15
N SER A 137 4.77 -12.55 -11.22
CA SER A 137 4.21 -13.37 -10.15
C SER A 137 4.34 -12.64 -8.81
N ILE A 138 3.26 -12.52 -8.05
CA ILE A 138 3.23 -11.80 -6.76
C ILE A 138 2.82 -12.76 -5.64
N ASP A 139 3.58 -12.78 -4.55
CA ASP A 139 3.35 -13.65 -3.38
C ASP A 139 2.18 -13.13 -2.51
N THR A 140 0.96 -13.31 -3.00
CA THR A 140 -0.27 -12.95 -2.30
C THR A 140 -1.44 -13.80 -2.78
N SER A 141 -2.47 -13.94 -1.94
CA SER A 141 -3.76 -14.53 -2.32
C SER A 141 -4.83 -13.47 -2.64
N SER A 142 -4.52 -12.18 -2.47
CA SER A 142 -5.47 -11.08 -2.60
C SER A 142 -5.17 -10.25 -3.85
N PRO A 143 -6.09 -10.20 -4.84
CA PRO A 143 -5.93 -9.37 -6.03
C PRO A 143 -5.72 -7.89 -5.70
N ARG A 144 -6.48 -7.36 -4.73
CA ARG A 144 -6.33 -5.98 -4.22
C ARG A 144 -4.93 -5.67 -3.64
N THR A 145 -4.20 -6.69 -3.22
CA THR A 145 -2.84 -6.52 -2.71
C THR A 145 -1.79 -6.65 -3.81
N ALA A 146 -2.12 -7.38 -4.88
CA ALA A 146 -1.28 -7.51 -6.06
C ALA A 146 -1.34 -6.27 -6.97
N GLU A 147 -2.52 -5.64 -7.06
CA GLU A 147 -2.76 -4.33 -7.67
C GLU A 147 -2.19 -3.18 -6.82
#